data_AF-A0A848T3R6-F1
#
_entry.id   AF-A0A848T3R6-F1
#
_cell.length_a   1.000
_cell.length_b   1.000
_cell.length_c   1.000
_cell.angle_alpha   90.00
_cell.angle_beta   90.00
_cell.angle_gamma   90.00
#
_symmetry.space_group_name_H-M   'P 1'
#
loop_
_entity.id
_entity.type
_entity.pdbx_description
1 polymer ?
#
loop_
_entity_poly.entity_id
_entity_poly.type
_entity_poly.pdbx_seq_one_letter_code
_entity_poly.pdbx_strand_id
1 'polypeptide(L)'
;MTTIVSNIIAGRKEKLLPFIDQAVVSGGNFFVCILLARSLGLEIFGEFTLAWLVVLFASSIHQAWLITPMYTFAPQKTGDERSKYLDSLLVHQIVFSTAAALLSFCFVGSAAFFYPEWDLNGVKVWLPITVFAYLMYDFSRKLFYVEGIAKKSLMLDILVYSIQGSALIAASYFSFLSLKSTFIIVSISLVLPVLLFGRKMRFNFNRSVLLTTTKKHWEFAKWLIGTSLLQWISGNFFIIIAGGLISPLAVGAIRILQNIIGVLHVLFLAIENYVPIRAVQIFDRDGLKGLGNYLKGITLKGSILTLLTSICIAVFGKQIITLLYGSEHLEYAYLLYGFALLYVFVFIGTNLRFAIRTLELTRSIFLAYLLSAIFSLLFAKTIIQSFGIDGILLGLILTQIIMQAYFIYSLRSKLYVLWKSST
;
A
#
# COMPACT_ATOMS: atom_id res chain seq x y z
N MET A 1 0.96 -37.97 23.93
CA MET A 1 -0.24 -37.14 23.60
C MET A 1 0.03 -35.65 23.75
N THR A 2 0.73 -35.21 24.80
CA THR A 2 1.15 -33.82 25.07
C THR A 2 2.00 -33.18 23.96
N THR A 3 2.92 -33.92 23.33
CA THR A 3 3.81 -33.41 22.25
C THR A 3 3.08 -33.20 20.91
N ILE A 4 2.05 -34.00 20.63
CA ILE A 4 1.25 -33.87 19.41
C ILE A 4 0.28 -32.70 19.57
N VAL A 5 -0.34 -32.56 20.74
CA VAL A 5 -1.20 -31.40 21.05
C VAL A 5 -0.38 -30.11 21.09
N SER A 6 0.84 -30.11 21.62
CA SER A 6 1.73 -28.94 21.57
C SER A 6 2.14 -28.58 20.15
N ASN A 7 2.42 -29.56 19.29
CA ASN A 7 2.79 -29.32 17.89
C ASN A 7 1.59 -28.86 17.03
N ILE A 8 0.38 -29.34 17.32
CA ILE A 8 -0.86 -28.87 16.66
C ILE A 8 -1.19 -27.44 17.11
N ILE A 9 -1.02 -27.13 18.40
CA ILE A 9 -1.23 -25.76 18.92
C ILE A 9 -0.14 -24.82 18.40
N ALA A 10 1.12 -25.25 18.34
CA ALA A 10 2.23 -24.48 17.76
C ALA A 10 2.00 -24.20 16.27
N GLY A 11 1.61 -25.22 15.49
CA GLY A 11 1.28 -25.06 14.08
C GLY A 11 0.03 -24.19 13.82
N ARG A 12 -0.93 -24.13 14.75
CA ARG A 12 -2.04 -23.16 14.69
C ARG A 12 -1.59 -21.75 15.07
N LYS A 13 -0.72 -21.59 16.08
CA LYS A 13 -0.17 -20.29 16.49
C LYS A 13 0.69 -19.66 15.40
N GLU A 14 1.52 -20.44 14.71
CA GLU A 14 2.31 -19.96 13.57
C GLU A 14 1.45 -19.52 12.39
N LYS A 15 0.30 -20.18 12.17
CA LYS A 15 -0.66 -19.79 11.12
C LYS A 15 -1.45 -18.52 11.44
N LEU A 16 -1.66 -18.20 12.71
CA LEU A 16 -2.38 -16.99 13.15
C LEU A 16 -1.50 -15.73 13.20
N LEU A 17 -0.18 -15.91 13.37
CA LEU A 17 0.74 -14.82 13.58
C LEU A 17 0.77 -13.77 12.45
N PRO A 18 0.74 -14.13 11.16
CA PRO A 18 0.68 -13.14 10.08
C PRO A 18 -0.62 -12.31 10.09
N PHE A 19 -1.74 -12.89 10.55
CA PHE A 19 -3.00 -12.14 10.66
C PHE A 19 -2.95 -11.13 11.80
N ILE A 20 -2.32 -11.49 12.92
CA ILE A 20 -2.12 -10.57 14.06
C ILE A 20 -1.18 -9.43 13.65
N ASP A 21 -0.06 -9.74 12.98
CA ASP A 21 0.88 -8.74 12.45
C ASP A 21 0.15 -7.76 11.51
N GLN A 22 -0.62 -8.29 10.55
CA GLN A 22 -1.42 -7.46 9.65
C GLN A 22 -2.46 -6.60 10.39
N ALA A 23 -3.08 -7.11 11.44
CA ALA A 23 -4.03 -6.37 12.26
C ALA A 23 -3.35 -5.21 13.02
N VAL A 24 -2.16 -5.44 13.57
CA VAL A 24 -1.35 -4.38 14.22
C VAL A 24 -0.96 -3.31 13.21
N VAL A 25 -0.50 -3.69 12.01
CA VAL A 25 -0.11 -2.73 10.96
C VAL A 25 -1.31 -1.91 10.47
N SER A 26 -2.41 -2.58 10.17
CA SER A 26 -3.60 -1.92 9.62
C SER A 26 -4.27 -1.03 10.69
N GLY A 27 -4.44 -1.56 11.91
CA GLY A 27 -5.00 -0.83 13.04
C GLY A 27 -4.11 0.32 13.51
N GLY A 28 -2.80 0.12 13.53
CA GLY A 28 -1.82 1.16 13.86
C GLY A 28 -1.85 2.32 12.88
N ASN A 29 -1.83 2.05 11.57
CA ASN A 29 -1.98 3.09 10.55
C ASN A 29 -3.34 3.80 10.66
N PHE A 30 -4.42 3.06 10.88
CA PHE A 30 -5.76 3.61 11.05
C PHE A 30 -5.83 4.57 12.24
N PHE A 31 -5.28 4.15 13.38
CA PHE A 31 -5.21 4.95 14.60
C PHE A 31 -4.34 6.20 14.44
N VAL A 32 -3.15 6.06 13.84
CA VAL A 32 -2.27 7.21 13.57
C VAL A 32 -2.96 8.21 12.64
N CYS A 33 -3.67 7.76 11.60
CA CYS A 33 -4.43 8.66 10.72
C CYS A 33 -5.52 9.44 11.47
N ILE A 34 -6.24 8.79 12.39
CA ILE A 34 -7.23 9.46 13.24
C ILE A 34 -6.55 10.50 14.13
N LEU A 35 -5.50 10.10 14.85
CA LEU A 35 -4.79 10.96 15.78
C LEU A 35 -4.24 12.20 15.07
N LEU A 36 -3.59 12.03 13.91
CA LEU A 36 -3.06 13.15 13.13
C LEU A 36 -4.17 14.08 12.63
N ALA A 37 -5.24 13.55 12.06
CA ALA A 37 -6.34 14.37 11.58
C ALA A 37 -7.01 15.20 12.69
N ARG A 38 -7.24 14.60 13.87
CA ARG A 38 -7.83 15.28 15.02
C ARG A 38 -6.91 16.31 15.66
N SER A 39 -5.62 16.00 15.77
CA SER A 39 -4.67 16.84 16.50
C SER A 39 -4.06 17.95 15.65
N LEU A 40 -3.92 17.76 14.33
CA LEU A 40 -3.33 18.75 13.41
C LEU A 40 -4.38 19.56 12.64
N GLY A 41 -5.61 19.08 12.54
CA GLY A 41 -6.60 19.57 11.58
C GLY A 41 -6.34 19.08 10.14
N LEU A 42 -7.35 19.19 9.27
CA LEU A 42 -7.31 18.60 7.93
C LEU A 42 -6.28 19.23 6.98
N GLU A 43 -5.97 20.51 7.16
CA GLU A 43 -5.03 21.20 6.28
C GLU A 43 -3.61 20.66 6.45
N ILE A 44 -3.07 20.73 7.66
CA ILE A 44 -1.73 20.18 7.98
C ILE A 44 -1.70 18.66 7.80
N PHE A 45 -2.79 17.95 8.14
CA PHE A 45 -2.88 16.51 7.86
C PHE A 45 -2.87 16.20 6.34
N GLY A 46 -3.43 17.09 5.53
CA GLY A 46 -3.37 17.04 4.08
C GLY A 46 -1.97 17.25 3.54
N GLU A 47 -1.22 18.21 4.08
CA GLU A 47 0.21 18.42 3.77
C GLU A 47 1.05 17.19 4.13
N PHE A 48 0.83 16.64 5.34
CA PHE A 48 1.44 15.36 5.76
C PHE A 48 1.11 14.26 4.76
N THR A 49 -0.15 14.16 4.35
CA THR A 49 -0.62 13.15 3.39
C THR A 49 0.07 13.28 2.04
N LEU A 50 0.20 14.49 1.51
CA LEU A 50 0.89 14.76 0.24
C LEU A 50 2.37 14.37 0.33
N ALA A 51 3.05 14.77 1.39
CA ALA A 51 4.43 14.38 1.63
C ALA A 51 4.58 12.86 1.83
N TRP A 52 3.62 12.21 2.51
CA TRP A 52 3.59 10.75 2.67
C TRP A 52 3.44 9.99 1.35
N LEU A 53 2.80 10.58 0.33
CA LEU A 53 2.75 9.97 -1.01
C LEU A 53 4.15 9.77 -1.59
N VAL A 54 5.14 10.61 -1.25
CA VAL A 54 6.54 10.42 -1.66
C VAL A 54 7.14 9.17 -1.00
N VAL A 55 6.83 8.92 0.27
CA VAL A 55 7.23 7.69 0.98
C VAL A 55 6.61 6.47 0.30
N LEU A 56 5.31 6.53 -0.01
CA LEU A 56 4.61 5.44 -0.70
C LEU A 56 5.13 5.22 -2.14
N PHE A 57 5.52 6.27 -2.84
CA PHE A 57 6.16 6.18 -4.16
C PHE A 57 7.48 5.41 -4.08
N ALA A 58 8.39 5.84 -3.20
CA ALA A 58 9.67 5.16 -2.99
C ALA A 58 9.47 3.70 -2.56
N SER A 59 8.49 3.45 -1.68
CA SER A 59 8.12 2.10 -1.26
C SER A 59 7.63 1.24 -2.43
N SER A 60 6.83 1.78 -3.35
CA SER A 60 6.32 1.00 -4.49
C SER A 60 7.42 0.46 -5.41
N ILE A 61 8.47 1.26 -5.64
CA ILE A 61 9.65 0.87 -6.43
C ILE A 61 10.51 -0.11 -5.64
N HIS A 62 10.70 0.15 -4.34
CA HIS A 62 11.42 -0.73 -3.43
C HIS A 62 10.80 -2.14 -3.35
N GLN A 63 9.47 -2.22 -3.28
CA GLN A 63 8.74 -3.48 -3.29
C GLN A 63 8.99 -4.27 -4.58
N ALA A 64 8.96 -3.60 -5.73
CA ALA A 64 9.17 -4.22 -7.03
C ALA A 64 10.62 -4.69 -7.23
N TRP A 65 11.60 -3.85 -6.87
CA TRP A 65 13.00 -4.09 -7.17
C TRP A 65 13.74 -4.94 -6.14
N LEU A 66 13.43 -4.79 -4.85
CA LEU A 66 14.18 -5.46 -3.79
C LEU A 66 13.36 -6.53 -3.07
N ILE A 67 12.15 -6.18 -2.60
CA ILE A 67 11.38 -7.08 -1.72
C ILE A 67 10.81 -8.29 -2.47
N THR A 68 10.17 -8.07 -3.62
CA THR A 68 9.56 -9.17 -4.40
C THR A 68 10.60 -10.20 -4.87
N PRO A 69 11.75 -9.79 -5.45
CA PRO A 69 12.81 -10.74 -5.79
C PRO A 69 13.41 -11.42 -4.54
N MET A 70 13.56 -10.70 -3.43
CA MET A 70 14.02 -11.28 -2.16
C MET A 70 13.11 -12.43 -1.71
N TYR A 71 11.79 -12.24 -1.73
CA TYR A 71 10.85 -13.30 -1.40
C TYR A 71 10.90 -14.49 -2.35
N THR A 72 11.33 -14.27 -3.59
CA THR A 72 11.43 -15.33 -4.60
C THR A 72 12.73 -16.10 -4.49
N PHE A 73 13.87 -15.42 -4.39
CA PHE A 73 15.20 -16.03 -4.49
C PHE A 73 15.79 -16.44 -3.14
N ALA A 74 15.46 -15.75 -2.04
CA ALA A 74 16.02 -16.10 -0.73
C ALA A 74 15.66 -17.52 -0.25
N PRO A 75 14.40 -18.02 -0.43
CA PRO A 75 14.04 -19.38 -0.02
C PRO A 75 14.73 -20.48 -0.83
N GLN A 76 15.26 -20.16 -2.01
CA GLN A 76 15.94 -21.12 -2.90
C GLN A 76 17.42 -21.33 -2.51
N LYS A 77 17.93 -20.59 -1.53
CA LYS A 77 19.35 -20.61 -1.13
C LYS A 77 19.50 -21.20 0.26
N THR A 78 20.61 -21.91 0.50
CA THR A 78 20.91 -22.55 1.78
C THR A 78 22.31 -22.20 2.29
N GLY A 79 22.52 -22.29 3.60
CA GLY A 79 23.83 -22.13 4.23
C GLY A 79 24.52 -20.79 3.91
N ASP A 80 25.80 -20.87 3.57
CA ASP A 80 26.67 -19.72 3.28
C ASP A 80 26.21 -18.92 2.05
N GLU A 81 25.67 -19.58 1.03
CA GLU A 81 25.13 -18.90 -0.16
C GLU A 81 23.98 -17.97 0.21
N ARG A 82 23.09 -18.43 1.11
CA ARG A 82 21.99 -17.62 1.62
C ARG A 82 22.50 -16.42 2.41
N SER A 83 23.50 -16.62 3.28
CA SER A 83 24.08 -15.51 4.06
C SER A 83 24.67 -14.45 3.14
N LYS A 84 25.55 -14.84 2.20
CA LYS A 84 26.17 -13.92 1.24
C LYS A 84 25.15 -13.16 0.40
N TYR A 85 24.07 -13.84 -0.01
CA TYR A 85 22.97 -13.20 -0.72
C TYR A 85 22.28 -12.14 0.15
N LEU A 86 21.89 -12.47 1.39
CA LEU A 86 21.22 -11.52 2.29
C LEU A 86 22.13 -10.33 2.66
N ASP A 87 23.43 -10.56 2.85
CA ASP A 87 24.41 -9.50 3.09
C ASP A 87 24.49 -8.56 1.86
N SER A 88 24.43 -9.12 0.65
CA SER A 88 24.37 -8.30 -0.58
C SER A 88 23.08 -7.50 -0.70
N LEU A 89 21.95 -7.99 -0.19
CA LEU A 89 20.69 -7.25 -0.17
C LEU A 89 20.73 -6.05 0.78
N LEU A 90 21.47 -6.14 1.88
CA LEU A 90 21.67 -5.00 2.77
C LEU A 90 22.39 -3.85 2.06
N VAL A 91 23.39 -4.16 1.23
CA VAL A 91 24.07 -3.14 0.42
C VAL A 91 23.09 -2.47 -0.54
N HIS A 92 22.30 -3.26 -1.27
CA HIS A 92 21.25 -2.72 -2.14
C HIS A 92 20.22 -1.88 -1.38
N GLN A 93 19.83 -2.32 -0.18
CA GLN A 93 18.90 -1.62 0.70
C GLN A 93 19.43 -0.25 1.11
N ILE A 94 20.68 -0.17 1.58
CA ILE A 94 21.32 1.09 1.99
C ILE A 94 21.42 2.02 0.78
N VAL A 95 21.94 1.53 -0.34
CA VAL A 95 22.11 2.33 -1.56
C VAL A 95 20.75 2.86 -2.05
N PHE A 96 19.74 2.01 -2.12
CA PHE A 96 18.40 2.41 -2.55
C PHE A 96 17.75 3.40 -1.60
N SER A 97 17.81 3.16 -0.30
CA SER A 97 17.21 4.04 0.71
C SER A 97 17.87 5.42 0.70
N THR A 98 19.20 5.47 0.57
CA THR A 98 19.95 6.72 0.45
C THR A 98 19.63 7.43 -0.86
N ALA A 99 19.57 6.72 -1.99
CA ALA A 99 19.18 7.32 -3.27
C ALA A 99 17.75 7.87 -3.23
N ALA A 100 16.80 7.13 -2.66
CA ALA A 100 15.42 7.58 -2.51
C ALA A 100 15.31 8.80 -1.60
N ALA A 101 16.06 8.84 -0.50
CA ALA A 101 16.14 10.00 0.39
C ALA A 101 16.71 11.23 -0.34
N LEU A 102 17.83 11.07 -1.06
CA LEU A 102 18.43 12.17 -1.84
C LEU A 102 17.49 12.67 -2.93
N LEU A 103 16.83 11.77 -3.66
CA LEU A 103 15.83 12.14 -4.67
C LEU A 103 14.66 12.89 -4.05
N SER A 104 14.18 12.48 -2.87
CA SER A 104 13.12 13.21 -2.17
C SER A 104 13.60 14.58 -1.66
N PHE A 105 14.86 14.70 -1.25
CA PHE A 105 15.46 15.99 -0.87
C PHE A 105 15.54 16.93 -2.06
N CYS A 106 16.01 16.43 -3.22
CA CYS A 106 16.04 17.18 -4.46
C CYS A 106 14.63 17.58 -4.89
N PHE A 107 13.65 16.67 -4.81
CA PHE A 107 12.26 16.93 -5.16
C PHE A 107 11.66 18.07 -4.32
N VAL A 108 11.79 17.99 -2.98
CA VAL A 108 11.30 19.06 -2.09
C VAL A 108 12.10 20.35 -2.26
N GLY A 109 13.41 20.26 -2.51
CA GLY A 109 14.26 21.40 -2.81
C GLY A 109 13.86 22.13 -4.09
N SER A 110 13.53 21.38 -5.15
CA SER A 110 12.99 21.93 -6.39
C SER A 110 11.60 22.53 -6.18
N ALA A 111 10.72 21.86 -5.43
CA ALA A 111 9.41 22.40 -5.10
C ALA A 111 9.53 23.75 -4.36
N ALA A 112 10.40 23.84 -3.35
CA ALA A 112 10.67 25.08 -2.62
C ALA A 112 11.25 26.20 -3.51
N PHE A 113 11.96 25.85 -4.59
CA PHE A 113 12.51 26.82 -5.54
C PHE A 113 11.46 27.36 -6.50
N PHE A 114 10.61 26.47 -7.05
CA PHE A 114 9.57 26.85 -8.00
C PHE A 114 8.29 27.41 -7.35
N TYR A 115 8.04 27.05 -6.09
CA TYR A 115 6.87 27.43 -5.30
C TYR A 115 7.33 27.95 -3.92
N PRO A 116 8.00 29.11 -3.87
CA PRO A 116 8.55 29.67 -2.63
C PRO A 116 7.48 30.04 -1.58
N GLU A 117 6.23 30.15 -2.00
CA GLU A 117 5.07 30.39 -1.13
C GLU A 117 4.66 29.17 -0.29
N TRP A 118 5.15 27.96 -0.61
CA TRP A 118 4.88 26.76 0.19
C TRP A 118 5.80 26.69 1.42
N ASP A 119 5.24 26.58 2.63
CA ASP A 119 6.04 26.35 3.84
C ASP A 119 6.55 24.89 3.91
N LEU A 120 7.67 24.64 3.24
CA LEU A 120 8.30 23.32 3.19
C LEU A 120 9.41 23.13 4.23
N ASN A 121 9.60 24.09 5.15
CA ASN A 121 10.72 24.05 6.11
C ASN A 121 10.66 22.83 7.02
N GLY A 122 9.46 22.43 7.44
CA GLY A 122 9.24 21.24 8.25
C GLY A 122 9.49 19.92 7.51
N VAL A 123 9.33 19.91 6.19
CA VAL A 123 9.31 18.70 5.35
C VAL A 123 10.66 18.49 4.64
N LYS A 124 11.33 19.57 4.22
CA LYS A 124 12.56 19.53 3.40
C LYS A 124 13.66 18.62 3.94
N VAL A 125 13.87 18.63 5.26
CA VAL A 125 14.88 17.80 5.91
C VAL A 125 14.29 16.46 6.39
N TRP A 126 13.10 16.50 6.99
CA TRP A 126 12.55 15.34 7.70
C TRP A 126 11.86 14.32 6.78
N LEU A 127 11.33 14.74 5.62
CA LEU A 127 10.76 13.80 4.65
C LEU A 127 11.84 12.85 4.08
N PRO A 128 13.02 13.33 3.61
CA PRO A 128 14.11 12.44 3.22
C PRO A 128 14.54 11.44 4.29
N ILE A 129 14.64 11.90 5.53
CA ILE A 129 14.96 11.04 6.68
C ILE A 129 13.84 10.00 6.88
N THR A 130 12.58 10.40 6.76
CA THR A 130 11.42 9.51 6.85
C THR A 130 11.41 8.47 5.74
N VAL A 131 11.72 8.86 4.50
CA VAL A 131 11.84 7.94 3.36
C VAL A 131 12.91 6.88 3.65
N PHE A 132 14.11 7.30 4.08
CA PHE A 132 15.17 6.36 4.45
C PHE A 132 14.74 5.42 5.58
N ALA A 133 14.19 5.98 6.66
CA ALA A 133 13.78 5.25 7.85
C ALA A 133 12.67 4.22 7.53
N TYR A 134 11.65 4.63 6.76
CA TYR A 134 10.54 3.77 6.38
C TYR A 134 11.01 2.59 5.52
N LEU A 135 11.86 2.85 4.52
CA LEU A 135 12.40 1.79 3.66
C LEU A 135 13.25 0.78 4.45
N MET A 136 14.06 1.27 5.39
CA MET A 136 14.87 0.41 6.28
C MET A 136 14.03 -0.41 7.25
N TYR A 137 13.01 0.21 7.84
CA TYR A 137 12.04 -0.47 8.69
C TYR A 137 11.29 -1.57 7.91
N ASP A 138 10.73 -1.24 6.75
CA ASP A 138 9.98 -2.22 5.96
C ASP A 138 10.89 -3.37 5.49
N PHE A 139 12.11 -3.08 5.03
CA PHE A 139 13.08 -4.12 4.69
C PHE A 139 13.39 -5.05 5.86
N SER A 140 13.62 -4.49 7.05
CA SER A 140 13.92 -5.27 8.27
C SER A 140 12.76 -6.20 8.62
N ARG A 141 11.53 -5.70 8.52
CA ARG A 141 10.30 -6.48 8.73
C ARG A 141 10.21 -7.63 7.72
N LYS A 142 10.37 -7.33 6.43
CA LYS A 142 10.30 -8.30 5.32
C LYS A 142 11.41 -9.35 5.40
N LEU A 143 12.58 -8.98 5.90
CA LEU A 143 13.68 -9.92 6.13
C LEU A 143 13.34 -10.96 7.20
N PHE A 144 12.71 -10.58 8.31
CA PHE A 144 12.28 -11.53 9.33
C PHE A 144 11.26 -12.55 8.81
N TYR A 145 10.40 -12.14 7.87
CA TYR A 145 9.50 -13.06 7.18
C TYR A 145 10.27 -14.08 6.33
N VAL A 146 11.26 -13.64 5.55
CA VAL A 146 12.12 -14.52 4.76
C VAL A 146 12.87 -15.51 5.64
N GLU A 147 13.29 -15.09 6.83
CA GLU A 147 14.01 -15.93 7.79
C GLU A 147 13.10 -16.89 8.57
N GLY A 148 11.77 -16.79 8.43
CA GLY A 148 10.82 -17.61 9.17
C GLY A 148 10.65 -17.18 10.63
N ILE A 149 11.08 -15.97 11.01
CA ILE A 149 11.02 -15.44 12.38
C ILE A 149 9.94 -14.36 12.48
N ALA A 150 8.70 -14.70 12.08
CA ALA A 150 7.58 -13.76 12.03
C ALA A 150 7.27 -13.07 13.39
N LYS A 151 7.65 -13.68 14.52
CA LYS A 151 7.50 -13.07 15.85
C LYS A 151 8.31 -11.77 15.99
N LYS A 152 9.49 -11.69 15.38
CA LYS A 152 10.32 -10.48 15.41
C LYS A 152 9.75 -9.37 14.53
N SER A 153 9.11 -9.71 13.40
CA SER A 153 8.32 -8.77 12.60
C SER A 153 7.22 -8.13 13.45
N LEU A 154 6.41 -8.97 14.12
CA LEU A 154 5.33 -8.49 14.98
C LEU A 154 5.84 -7.59 16.11
N MET A 155 6.95 -7.96 16.75
CA MET A 155 7.54 -7.13 17.81
C MET A 155 8.01 -5.77 17.28
N LEU A 156 8.62 -5.71 16.09
CA LEU A 156 8.96 -4.44 15.45
C LEU A 156 7.71 -3.59 15.24
N ASP A 157 6.65 -4.16 14.69
CA ASP A 157 5.43 -3.41 14.37
C ASP A 157 4.73 -2.89 15.62
N ILE A 158 4.63 -3.72 16.68
CA ILE A 158 4.10 -3.28 17.98
C ILE A 158 4.93 -2.11 18.53
N LEU A 159 6.26 -2.18 18.47
CA LEU A 159 7.13 -1.12 18.99
C LEU A 159 6.99 0.18 18.18
N VAL A 160 7.00 0.11 16.85
CA VAL A 160 6.84 1.28 15.98
C VAL A 160 5.53 1.98 16.30
N TYR A 161 4.39 1.29 16.25
CA TYR A 161 3.09 1.92 16.47
C TYR A 161 2.87 2.36 17.92
N SER A 162 3.43 1.66 18.90
CA SER A 162 3.36 2.08 20.30
C SER A 162 4.15 3.36 20.54
N ILE A 163 5.41 3.42 20.09
CA ILE A 163 6.28 4.61 20.22
C ILE A 163 5.67 5.78 19.46
N GLN A 164 5.25 5.56 18.21
CA GLN A 164 4.64 6.59 17.38
C GLN A 164 3.35 7.12 18.00
N GLY A 165 2.44 6.23 18.40
CA GLY A 165 1.17 6.60 19.01
C GLY A 165 1.36 7.36 20.32
N SER A 166 2.19 6.87 21.24
CA SER A 166 2.44 7.53 22.51
C SER A 166 3.12 8.90 22.33
N ALA A 167 4.07 9.01 21.41
CA ALA A 167 4.78 10.25 21.15
C ALA A 167 3.88 11.30 20.47
N LEU A 168 3.01 10.89 19.54
CA LEU A 168 2.03 11.78 18.93
C LEU A 168 0.99 12.26 19.95
N ILE A 169 0.49 11.38 20.82
CA ILE A 169 -0.43 11.75 21.91
C ILE A 169 0.24 12.75 22.85
N ALA A 170 1.46 12.48 23.28
CA ALA A 170 2.22 13.37 24.16
C ALA A 170 2.46 14.75 23.49
N ALA A 171 2.92 14.76 22.23
CA ALA A 171 3.13 15.99 21.49
C ALA A 171 1.84 16.80 21.28
N SER A 172 0.71 16.11 21.07
CA SER A 172 -0.61 16.74 21.01
C SER A 172 -1.03 17.34 22.36
N TYR A 173 -0.79 16.64 23.47
CA TYR A 173 -1.16 17.10 24.81
C TYR A 173 -0.38 18.36 25.23
N PHE A 174 0.90 18.44 24.85
CA PHE A 174 1.76 19.58 25.14
C PHE A 174 1.74 20.67 24.05
N SER A 175 0.81 20.61 23.09
CA SER A 175 0.67 21.59 22.00
C SER A 175 1.94 21.81 21.16
N PHE A 176 2.80 20.80 21.06
CA PHE A 176 4.00 20.81 20.22
C PHE A 176 3.78 20.20 18.84
N LEU A 177 2.58 19.64 18.60
CA LEU A 177 2.28 18.94 17.37
C LEU A 177 2.14 19.91 16.19
N SER A 178 3.02 19.73 15.23
CA SER A 178 3.16 20.44 13.96
C SER A 178 3.57 19.45 12.86
N LEU A 179 3.51 19.85 11.59
CA LEU A 179 3.98 19.03 10.47
C LEU A 179 5.43 18.53 10.68
N LYS A 180 6.32 19.44 11.07
CA LYS A 180 7.73 19.14 11.35
C LYS A 180 7.86 18.10 12.47
N SER A 181 7.26 18.36 13.63
CA SER A 181 7.34 17.43 14.77
C SER A 181 6.73 16.06 14.44
N THR A 182 5.71 16.02 13.59
CA THR A 182 5.08 14.77 13.14
C THR A 182 6.07 13.91 12.36
N PHE A 183 6.77 14.49 11.37
CA PHE A 183 7.80 13.75 10.63
C PHE A 183 8.99 13.34 11.50
N ILE A 184 9.37 14.16 12.50
CA ILE A 184 10.38 13.79 13.50
C ILE A 184 9.94 12.54 14.27
N ILE A 185 8.73 12.58 14.84
CA ILE A 185 8.16 11.47 15.63
C ILE A 185 8.07 10.21 14.77
N VAL A 186 7.55 10.32 13.55
CA VAL A 186 7.45 9.20 12.61
C VAL A 186 8.84 8.63 12.31
N SER A 187 9.81 9.47 11.95
CA SER A 187 11.19 9.04 11.67
C SER A 187 11.82 8.29 12.84
N ILE A 188 11.74 8.86 14.06
CA ILE A 188 12.31 8.25 15.26
C ILE A 188 11.62 6.93 15.58
N SER A 189 10.28 6.89 15.47
CA SER A 189 9.50 5.68 15.73
C SER A 189 9.83 4.53 14.79
N LEU A 190 10.27 4.82 13.55
CA LEU A 190 10.72 3.82 12.58
C LEU A 190 12.17 3.38 12.82
N VAL A 191 13.06 4.31 13.14
CA VAL A 191 14.50 4.01 13.33
C VAL A 191 14.76 3.26 14.64
N LEU A 192 14.14 3.68 15.74
CA LEU A 192 14.49 3.18 17.07
C LEU A 192 14.26 1.65 17.21
N PRO A 193 13.12 1.07 16.80
CA PRO A 193 12.92 -0.38 16.84
C PRO A 193 13.88 -1.14 15.93
N VAL A 194 14.24 -0.59 14.76
CA VAL A 194 15.21 -1.22 13.84
C VAL A 194 16.60 -1.26 14.46
N LEU A 195 17.03 -0.21 15.16
CA LEU A 195 18.33 -0.21 15.85
C LEU A 195 18.39 -1.19 17.02
N LEU A 196 17.29 -1.30 17.79
CA LEU A 196 17.23 -2.15 18.99
C LEU A 196 17.01 -3.63 18.67
N PHE A 197 16.13 -3.93 17.72
CA PHE A 197 15.63 -5.28 17.44
C PHE A 197 15.89 -5.75 16.02
N GLY A 198 16.40 -4.89 15.14
CA GLY A 198 16.79 -5.27 13.79
C GLY A 198 17.85 -6.36 13.79
N ARG A 199 17.89 -7.13 12.70
CA ARG A 199 18.91 -8.16 12.53
C ARG A 199 20.29 -7.51 12.57
N LYS A 200 21.17 -7.99 13.45
CA LYS A 200 22.61 -7.70 13.38
C LYS A 200 23.15 -8.30 12.09
N MET A 201 23.29 -7.47 11.07
CA MET A 201 23.82 -7.91 9.79
C MET A 201 25.33 -7.77 9.79
N ARG A 202 26.03 -8.78 9.28
CA ARG A 202 27.47 -8.69 9.06
C ARG A 202 27.65 -8.06 7.70
N PHE A 203 28.31 -6.91 7.65
CA PHE A 203 28.61 -6.27 6.37
C PHE A 203 29.76 -7.03 5.69
N ASN A 204 29.44 -8.12 4.99
CA ASN A 204 30.41 -8.91 4.25
C ASN A 204 30.32 -8.58 2.75
N PHE A 205 31.08 -7.56 2.34
CA PHE A 205 31.05 -7.10 0.96
C PHE A 205 31.72 -8.11 0.03
N ASN A 206 30.94 -8.70 -0.87
CA ASN A 206 31.45 -9.51 -1.95
C ASN A 206 30.98 -8.95 -3.29
N ARG A 207 31.91 -8.37 -4.07
CA ARG A 207 31.62 -7.70 -5.34
C ARG A 207 30.99 -8.63 -6.37
N SER A 208 31.44 -9.89 -6.48
CA SER A 208 30.90 -10.81 -7.49
C SER A 208 29.48 -11.25 -7.14
N VAL A 209 29.20 -11.50 -5.86
CA VAL A 209 27.85 -11.80 -5.36
C VAL A 209 26.93 -10.60 -5.54
N LEU A 210 27.41 -9.39 -5.24
CA LEU A 210 26.64 -8.16 -5.41
C LEU A 210 26.21 -7.98 -6.87
N LEU A 211 27.15 -7.99 -7.81
CA LEU A 211 26.86 -7.82 -9.25
C LEU A 211 25.92 -8.91 -9.80
N THR A 212 26.14 -10.16 -9.39
CA THR A 212 25.26 -11.26 -9.78
C THR A 212 23.85 -11.07 -9.24
N THR A 213 23.72 -10.60 -8.00
CA THR A 213 22.44 -10.30 -7.36
C THR A 213 21.74 -9.13 -8.05
N THR A 214 22.46 -8.05 -8.36
CA THR A 214 21.93 -6.90 -9.10
C THR A 214 21.37 -7.33 -10.45
N LYS A 215 22.13 -8.11 -11.22
CA LYS A 215 21.68 -8.59 -12.55
C LYS A 215 20.43 -9.44 -12.43
N LYS A 216 20.40 -10.41 -11.49
CA LYS A 216 19.23 -11.27 -11.27
C LYS A 216 18.00 -10.49 -10.81
N HIS A 217 18.16 -9.53 -9.90
CA HIS A 217 17.08 -8.66 -9.46
C HIS A 217 16.55 -7.77 -10.59
N TRP A 218 17.44 -7.16 -11.37
CA TRP A 218 17.05 -6.31 -12.50
C TRP A 218 16.25 -7.06 -13.56
N GLU A 219 16.72 -8.24 -13.97
CA GLU A 219 16.02 -9.07 -14.97
C GLU A 219 14.61 -9.46 -14.50
N PHE A 220 14.44 -9.75 -13.21
CA PHE A 220 13.15 -10.05 -12.62
C PHE A 220 12.26 -8.80 -12.46
N ALA A 221 12.83 -7.70 -11.98
CA ALA A 221 12.07 -6.55 -11.51
C ALA A 221 11.77 -5.49 -12.57
N LYS A 222 12.50 -5.43 -13.69
CA LYS A 222 12.36 -4.35 -14.69
C LYS A 222 10.91 -4.08 -15.12
N TRP A 223 10.12 -5.13 -15.32
CA TRP A 223 8.70 -5.03 -15.67
C TRP A 223 7.80 -4.72 -14.47
N LEU A 224 8.17 -5.20 -13.28
CA LEU A 224 7.46 -4.91 -12.04
C LEU A 224 7.60 -3.43 -11.65
N ILE A 225 8.77 -2.83 -11.84
CA ILE A 225 8.99 -1.41 -11.61
C ILE A 225 8.07 -0.58 -12.50
N GLY A 226 8.03 -0.88 -13.80
CA GLY A 226 7.12 -0.21 -14.74
C GLY A 226 5.66 -0.35 -14.32
N THR A 227 5.24 -1.56 -13.92
CA THR A 227 3.87 -1.79 -13.45
C THR A 227 3.55 -1.04 -12.15
N SER A 228 4.46 -1.04 -11.17
CA SER A 228 4.32 -0.31 -9.91
C SER A 228 4.21 1.19 -10.13
N LEU A 229 5.01 1.76 -11.03
CA LEU A 229 4.95 3.18 -11.39
C LEU A 229 3.59 3.55 -11.99
N LEU A 230 3.12 2.77 -12.97
CA LEU A 230 1.82 3.01 -13.60
C LEU A 230 0.67 2.86 -12.61
N GLN A 231 0.72 1.86 -11.73
CA GLN A 231 -0.28 1.68 -10.68
C GLN A 231 -0.27 2.86 -9.70
N TRP A 232 0.90 3.34 -9.30
CA TRP A 232 1.02 4.46 -8.37
C TRP A 232 0.47 5.76 -8.99
N ILE A 233 0.82 6.05 -10.26
CA ILE A 233 0.27 7.21 -11.00
C ILE A 233 -1.25 7.08 -11.12
N SER A 234 -1.74 5.92 -11.58
CA SER A 234 -3.17 5.68 -11.73
C SER A 234 -3.95 5.88 -10.42
N GLY A 235 -3.38 5.48 -9.28
CA GLY A 235 -4.07 5.52 -7.99
C GLY A 235 -3.96 6.83 -7.23
N ASN A 236 -2.92 7.64 -7.47
CA ASN A 236 -2.60 8.80 -6.62
C ASN A 236 -2.56 10.13 -7.37
N PHE A 237 -2.47 10.14 -8.70
CA PHE A 237 -2.25 11.39 -9.44
C PHE A 237 -3.39 12.41 -9.27
N PHE A 238 -4.65 11.97 -9.24
CA PHE A 238 -5.79 12.85 -8.94
C PHE A 238 -5.69 13.51 -7.56
N ILE A 239 -5.19 12.78 -6.56
CA ILE A 239 -5.02 13.33 -5.20
C ILE A 239 -3.89 14.36 -5.17
N ILE A 240 -2.80 14.10 -5.88
CA ILE A 240 -1.65 15.03 -5.98
C ILE A 240 -2.06 16.31 -6.68
N ILE A 241 -2.73 16.21 -7.82
CA ILE A 241 -3.21 17.36 -8.58
C ILE A 241 -4.24 18.15 -7.77
N ALA A 242 -5.10 17.50 -6.99
CA ALA A 242 -6.02 18.19 -6.09
C ALA A 242 -5.31 18.95 -4.98
N GLY A 243 -4.24 18.41 -4.42
CA GLY A 243 -3.42 19.12 -3.42
C GLY A 243 -2.82 20.42 -3.98
N GLY A 244 -2.37 20.40 -5.24
CA GLY A 244 -1.79 21.58 -5.89
C GLY A 244 -2.80 22.57 -6.46
N LEU A 245 -4.00 22.13 -6.88
CA LEU A 245 -5.00 22.99 -7.53
C LEU A 245 -6.13 23.44 -6.61
N ILE A 246 -6.51 22.65 -5.62
CA ILE A 246 -7.59 22.96 -4.67
C ILE A 246 -6.97 23.46 -3.37
N SER A 247 -6.44 22.54 -2.56
CA SER A 247 -5.79 22.82 -1.27
C SER A 247 -5.29 21.52 -0.62
N PRO A 248 -4.33 21.62 0.33
CA PRO A 248 -3.99 20.49 1.21
C PRO A 248 -5.20 19.99 2.02
N LEU A 249 -6.09 20.88 2.46
CA LEU A 249 -7.30 20.53 3.20
C LEU A 249 -8.17 19.54 2.44
N ALA A 250 -8.38 19.73 1.13
CA ALA A 250 -9.12 18.77 0.30
C ALA A 250 -8.47 17.38 0.32
N VAL A 251 -7.15 17.30 0.32
CA VAL A 251 -6.41 16.03 0.42
C VAL A 251 -6.58 15.40 1.80
N GLY A 252 -6.54 16.19 2.87
CA GLY A 252 -6.83 15.74 4.23
C GLY A 252 -8.24 15.15 4.35
N ALA A 253 -9.25 15.85 3.80
CA ALA A 253 -10.63 15.38 3.73
C ALA A 253 -10.74 14.04 2.97
N ILE A 254 -10.12 13.93 1.79
CA ILE A 254 -10.07 12.65 1.05
C ILE A 254 -9.40 11.55 1.86
N ARG A 255 -8.31 11.85 2.58
CA ARG A 255 -7.57 10.85 3.35
C ARG A 255 -8.37 10.30 4.53
N ILE A 256 -9.14 11.11 5.24
CA ILE A 256 -10.00 10.59 6.34
C ILE A 256 -11.07 9.63 5.80
N LEU A 257 -11.64 9.92 4.63
CA LEU A 257 -12.63 9.06 3.97
C LEU A 257 -11.99 7.75 3.47
N GLN A 258 -10.80 7.84 2.88
CA GLN A 258 -10.01 6.66 2.51
C GLN A 258 -9.64 5.80 3.71
N ASN A 259 -9.36 6.41 4.87
CA ASN A 259 -9.03 5.67 6.09
C ASN A 259 -10.25 4.90 6.62
N ILE A 260 -11.45 5.52 6.61
CA ILE A 260 -12.71 4.85 7.00
C ILE A 260 -12.99 3.65 6.09
N ILE A 261 -12.93 3.86 4.78
CA ILE A 261 -13.21 2.80 3.80
C ILE A 261 -12.06 1.76 3.75
N GLY A 262 -10.88 2.13 4.22
CA GLY A 262 -9.70 1.27 4.32
C GLY A 262 -9.91 -0.01 5.12
N VAL A 263 -10.97 -0.13 5.92
CA VAL A 263 -11.38 -1.40 6.54
C VAL A 263 -11.61 -2.51 5.50
N LEU A 264 -12.06 -2.15 4.29
CA LEU A 264 -12.21 -3.08 3.16
C LEU A 264 -10.87 -3.59 2.62
N HIS A 265 -9.75 -2.92 2.88
CA HIS A 265 -8.44 -3.42 2.49
C HIS A 265 -8.09 -4.74 3.19
N VAL A 266 -8.57 -4.98 4.43
CA VAL A 266 -8.35 -6.26 5.11
C VAL A 266 -9.00 -7.40 4.32
N LEU A 267 -10.23 -7.18 3.83
CA LEU A 267 -10.93 -8.12 2.96
C LEU A 267 -10.16 -8.32 1.64
N PHE A 268 -9.77 -7.23 0.97
CA PHE A 268 -9.07 -7.30 -0.31
C PHE A 268 -7.72 -8.01 -0.17
N LEU A 269 -6.98 -7.75 0.89
CA LEU A 269 -5.70 -8.40 1.15
C LEU A 269 -5.87 -9.91 1.40
N ALA A 270 -6.90 -10.31 2.16
CA ALA A 270 -7.19 -11.73 2.37
C ALA A 270 -7.52 -12.43 1.04
N ILE A 271 -8.31 -11.78 0.19
CA ILE A 271 -8.68 -12.26 -1.14
C ILE A 271 -7.46 -12.32 -2.07
N GLU A 272 -6.62 -11.28 -2.11
CA GLU A 272 -5.41 -11.22 -2.94
C GLU A 272 -4.38 -12.30 -2.59
N ASN A 273 -4.29 -12.67 -1.32
CA ASN A 273 -3.37 -13.71 -0.87
C ASN A 273 -3.89 -15.13 -1.11
N TYR A 274 -5.21 -15.33 -1.08
CA TYR A 274 -5.81 -16.67 -1.17
C TYR A 274 -6.28 -17.03 -2.57
N VAL A 275 -6.97 -16.11 -3.25
CA VAL A 275 -7.69 -16.39 -4.49
C VAL A 275 -6.77 -16.77 -5.65
N PRO A 276 -5.65 -16.07 -5.93
CA PRO A 276 -4.77 -16.44 -7.04
C PRO A 276 -4.21 -17.86 -6.93
N ILE A 277 -3.81 -18.28 -5.71
CA ILE A 277 -3.22 -19.61 -5.47
C ILE A 277 -4.24 -20.70 -5.80
N ARG A 278 -5.44 -20.58 -5.25
CA ARG A 278 -6.55 -21.51 -5.49
C ARG A 278 -7.04 -21.48 -6.93
N ALA A 279 -7.06 -20.31 -7.56
CA ALA A 279 -7.48 -20.13 -8.94
C ALA A 279 -6.59 -20.92 -9.91
N VAL A 280 -5.26 -20.89 -9.72
CA VAL A 280 -4.32 -21.69 -10.53
C VAL A 280 -4.57 -23.19 -10.34
N GLN A 281 -4.67 -23.67 -9.09
CA GLN A 281 -4.92 -25.09 -8.81
C GLN A 281 -6.23 -25.61 -9.44
N ILE A 282 -7.30 -24.81 -9.38
CA ILE A 282 -8.59 -25.17 -9.98
C ILE A 282 -8.52 -25.09 -11.51
N PHE A 283 -7.81 -24.10 -12.06
CA PHE A 283 -7.62 -23.98 -13.50
C PHE A 283 -6.86 -25.18 -14.08
N ASP A 284 -5.79 -25.64 -13.41
CA ASP A 284 -5.00 -26.80 -13.85
C ASP A 284 -5.82 -28.09 -13.83
N ARG A 285 -6.75 -28.24 -12.87
CA ARG A 285 -7.58 -29.44 -12.71
C ARG A 285 -8.85 -29.43 -13.57
N ASP A 286 -9.58 -28.32 -13.57
CA ASP A 286 -10.95 -28.21 -14.06
C ASP A 286 -11.09 -27.25 -15.27
N GLY A 287 -9.95 -26.73 -15.76
CA GLY A 287 -9.89 -25.82 -16.91
C GLY A 287 -10.63 -24.50 -16.70
N LEU A 288 -10.98 -23.85 -17.82
CA LEU A 288 -11.65 -22.54 -17.83
C LEU A 288 -13.02 -22.54 -17.13
N LYS A 289 -13.77 -23.65 -17.21
CA LYS A 289 -15.11 -23.74 -16.61
C LYS A 289 -15.03 -23.77 -15.09
N GLY A 290 -14.13 -24.57 -14.52
CA GLY A 290 -13.89 -24.61 -13.07
C GLY A 290 -13.40 -23.26 -12.54
N LEU A 291 -12.47 -22.62 -13.25
CA LEU A 291 -12.00 -21.27 -12.91
C LEU A 291 -13.15 -20.26 -12.90
N GLY A 292 -14.02 -20.28 -13.91
CA GLY A 292 -15.19 -19.41 -14.00
C GLY A 292 -16.13 -19.58 -12.81
N ASN A 293 -16.50 -20.82 -12.48
CA ASN A 293 -17.37 -21.13 -11.34
C ASN A 293 -16.75 -20.71 -10.01
N TYR A 294 -15.45 -20.94 -9.83
CA TYR A 294 -14.72 -20.50 -8.65
C TYR A 294 -14.74 -18.98 -8.50
N LEU A 295 -14.35 -18.24 -9.54
CA LEU A 295 -14.30 -16.79 -9.52
C LEU A 295 -15.70 -16.16 -9.38
N LYS A 296 -16.74 -16.74 -9.98
CA LYS A 296 -18.14 -16.34 -9.74
C LYS A 296 -18.52 -16.48 -8.27
N GLY A 297 -18.19 -17.61 -7.63
CA GLY A 297 -18.48 -17.83 -6.22
C GLY A 297 -17.76 -16.83 -5.31
N ILE A 298 -16.49 -16.53 -5.60
CA ILE A 298 -15.73 -15.48 -4.90
C ILE A 298 -16.34 -14.10 -5.14
N THR A 299 -16.68 -13.78 -6.39
CA THR A 299 -17.28 -12.49 -6.77
C THR A 299 -18.60 -12.30 -6.04
N LEU A 300 -19.49 -13.29 -6.04
CA LEU A 300 -20.79 -13.17 -5.37
C LEU A 300 -20.63 -12.95 -3.86
N LYS A 301 -19.85 -13.80 -3.18
CA LYS A 301 -19.63 -13.70 -1.73
C LYS A 301 -18.92 -12.42 -1.33
N GLY A 302 -17.87 -12.06 -2.06
CA GLY A 302 -17.12 -10.84 -1.79
C GLY A 302 -17.92 -9.58 -2.14
N SER A 303 -18.71 -9.57 -3.21
CA SER A 303 -19.62 -8.47 -3.54
C SER A 303 -20.67 -8.25 -2.46
N ILE A 304 -21.25 -9.32 -1.90
CA ILE A 304 -22.19 -9.20 -0.77
C ILE A 304 -21.49 -8.55 0.42
N LEU A 305 -20.30 -9.02 0.80
CA LEU A 305 -19.58 -8.46 1.94
C LEU A 305 -19.14 -7.01 1.70
N THR A 306 -18.62 -6.69 0.51
CA THR A 306 -18.25 -5.33 0.11
C THR A 306 -19.49 -4.43 0.12
N LEU A 307 -20.62 -4.87 -0.43
CA LEU A 307 -21.85 -4.09 -0.48
C LEU A 307 -22.43 -3.87 0.92
N LEU A 308 -22.49 -4.89 1.77
CA LEU A 308 -22.95 -4.75 3.16
C LEU A 308 -22.08 -3.77 3.95
N THR A 309 -20.76 -3.86 3.80
CA THR A 309 -19.83 -2.92 4.44
C THR A 309 -20.02 -1.50 3.89
N SER A 310 -20.13 -1.35 2.57
CA SER A 310 -20.40 -0.06 1.91
C SER A 310 -21.73 0.55 2.35
N ILE A 311 -22.80 -0.24 2.48
CA ILE A 311 -24.11 0.21 2.97
C ILE A 311 -24.00 0.62 4.45
N CYS A 312 -23.32 -0.17 5.28
CA CYS A 312 -23.10 0.18 6.68
C CYS A 312 -22.36 1.53 6.80
N ILE A 313 -21.28 1.72 6.04
CA ILE A 313 -20.53 2.97 6.02
C ILE A 313 -21.37 4.13 5.46
N ALA A 314 -22.20 3.89 4.45
CA ALA A 314 -23.10 4.91 3.92
C ALA A 314 -24.15 5.35 4.96
N VAL A 315 -24.81 4.39 5.64
CA VAL A 315 -25.88 4.66 6.62
C VAL A 315 -25.32 5.33 7.87
N PHE A 316 -24.18 4.87 8.38
CA PHE A 316 -23.56 5.39 9.60
C PHE A 316 -22.45 6.42 9.34
N GLY A 317 -22.28 6.87 8.10
CA GLY A 317 -21.11 7.66 7.68
C GLY A 317 -20.90 8.93 8.49
N LYS A 318 -21.99 9.68 8.75
CA LYS A 318 -21.95 10.88 9.58
C LYS A 318 -21.53 10.55 11.01
N GLN A 319 -22.10 9.51 11.61
CA GLN A 319 -21.80 9.06 12.96
C GLN A 319 -20.34 8.58 13.07
N ILE A 320 -19.85 7.84 12.07
CA ILE A 320 -18.46 7.39 12.00
C ILE A 320 -17.51 8.59 11.94
N ILE A 321 -17.80 9.57 11.08
CA ILE A 321 -16.98 10.79 10.96
C ILE A 321 -16.99 11.56 12.28
N THR A 322 -18.16 11.80 12.88
CA THR A 322 -18.26 12.52 14.16
C THR A 322 -17.51 11.79 15.28
N LEU A 323 -17.63 10.47 15.36
CA LEU A 323 -16.96 9.66 16.38
C LEU A 323 -15.43 9.69 16.21
N LEU A 324 -14.95 9.41 15.00
CA LEU A 324 -13.51 9.24 14.75
C LEU A 324 -12.79 10.56 14.58
N TYR A 325 -13.36 11.51 13.85
CA TYR A 325 -12.68 12.73 13.41
C TYR A 325 -13.25 14.02 14.02
N GLY A 326 -14.53 14.06 14.37
CA GLY A 326 -15.19 15.26 14.92
C GLY A 326 -16.32 15.77 14.03
N SER A 327 -17.16 16.66 14.56
CA SER A 327 -18.33 17.20 13.86
C SER A 327 -17.96 18.21 12.77
N GLU A 328 -16.80 18.86 12.89
CA GLU A 328 -16.31 19.86 11.92
C GLU A 328 -16.06 19.30 10.52
N HIS A 329 -15.99 17.97 10.36
CA HIS A 329 -15.69 17.32 9.07
C HIS A 329 -16.93 16.75 8.37
N LEU A 330 -18.13 17.01 8.91
CA LEU A 330 -19.39 16.50 8.35
C LEU A 330 -19.70 17.03 6.95
N GLU A 331 -19.13 18.18 6.56
CA GLU A 331 -19.29 18.74 5.22
C GLU A 331 -18.78 17.79 4.12
N TYR A 332 -17.80 16.92 4.43
CA TYR A 332 -17.25 15.93 3.48
C TYR A 332 -17.97 14.57 3.53
N ALA A 333 -18.97 14.39 4.40
CA ALA A 333 -19.60 13.08 4.60
C ALA A 333 -20.26 12.54 3.32
N TYR A 334 -20.72 13.40 2.41
CA TYR A 334 -21.34 12.98 1.15
C TYR A 334 -20.34 12.28 0.20
N LEU A 335 -19.05 12.62 0.25
CA LEU A 335 -18.02 11.97 -0.55
C LEU A 335 -17.81 10.50 -0.15
N LEU A 336 -18.22 10.12 1.06
CA LEU A 336 -18.13 8.74 1.54
C LEU A 336 -19.02 7.79 0.73
N TYR A 337 -20.18 8.25 0.25
CA TYR A 337 -21.04 7.48 -0.67
C TYR A 337 -20.30 7.18 -1.98
N GLY A 338 -19.57 8.18 -2.45
CA GLY A 338 -18.71 8.07 -3.59
C GLY A 338 -17.59 7.05 -3.43
N PHE A 339 -16.88 7.08 -2.30
CA PHE A 339 -15.87 6.07 -1.99
C PHE A 339 -16.46 4.67 -1.82
N ALA A 340 -17.65 4.54 -1.25
CA ALA A 340 -18.37 3.28 -1.15
C ALA A 340 -18.64 2.68 -2.54
N LEU A 341 -19.03 3.52 -3.51
CA LEU A 341 -19.19 3.12 -4.92
C LEU A 341 -17.83 2.79 -5.57
N LEU A 342 -16.80 3.62 -5.36
CA LEU A 342 -15.46 3.39 -5.89
C LEU A 342 -14.92 2.01 -5.47
N TYR A 343 -15.13 1.61 -4.22
CA TYR A 343 -14.63 0.32 -3.74
C TYR A 343 -15.39 -0.89 -4.30
N VAL A 344 -16.63 -0.71 -4.75
CA VAL A 344 -17.33 -1.73 -5.56
C VAL A 344 -16.60 -1.95 -6.88
N PHE A 345 -16.23 -0.86 -7.56
CA PHE A 345 -15.41 -0.95 -8.78
C PHE A 345 -14.04 -1.58 -8.51
N VAL A 346 -13.34 -1.18 -7.44
CA VAL A 346 -12.05 -1.77 -7.05
C VAL A 346 -12.17 -3.28 -6.82
N PHE A 347 -13.24 -3.73 -6.16
CA PHE A 347 -13.50 -5.15 -5.93
C PHE A 347 -13.71 -5.93 -7.23
N ILE A 348 -14.54 -5.41 -8.14
CA ILE A 348 -14.77 -6.03 -9.46
C ILE A 348 -13.48 -6.11 -10.26
N GLY A 349 -12.73 -5.01 -10.33
CA GLY A 349 -11.44 -4.94 -11.03
C GLY A 349 -10.42 -5.94 -10.47
N THR A 350 -10.41 -6.14 -9.15
CA THR A 350 -9.52 -7.10 -8.48
C THR A 350 -9.84 -8.55 -8.87
N ASN A 351 -11.11 -8.92 -8.98
CA ASN A 351 -11.50 -10.27 -9.43
C ASN A 351 -11.14 -10.52 -10.90
N LEU A 352 -11.36 -9.54 -11.78
CA LEU A 352 -10.95 -9.63 -13.19
C LEU A 352 -9.42 -9.79 -13.31
N ARG A 353 -8.67 -9.06 -12.48
CA ARG A 353 -7.20 -9.16 -12.39
C ARG A 353 -6.76 -10.56 -11.99
N PHE A 354 -7.48 -11.27 -11.10
CA PHE A 354 -7.17 -12.66 -10.78
C PHE A 354 -7.36 -13.58 -11.98
N ALA A 355 -8.44 -13.45 -12.73
CA ALA A 355 -8.64 -14.24 -13.96
C ALA A 355 -7.48 -14.03 -14.94
N ILE A 356 -7.10 -12.76 -15.19
CA ILE A 356 -6.00 -12.41 -16.09
C ILE A 356 -4.68 -12.99 -15.60
N ARG A 357 -4.40 -12.91 -14.29
CA ARG A 357 -3.18 -13.45 -13.68
C ARG A 357 -3.12 -14.98 -13.76
N THR A 358 -4.22 -15.67 -13.47
CA THR A 358 -4.30 -17.14 -13.58
C THR A 358 -4.13 -17.62 -15.02
N LEU A 359 -4.59 -16.85 -15.99
CA LEU A 359 -4.43 -17.14 -17.42
C LEU A 359 -3.10 -16.64 -18.00
N GLU A 360 -2.17 -16.19 -17.15
CA GLU A 360 -0.85 -15.68 -17.53
C GLU A 360 -0.86 -14.49 -18.52
N LEU A 361 -1.98 -13.76 -18.60
CA LEU A 361 -2.17 -12.61 -19.48
C LEU A 361 -1.63 -11.30 -18.88
N THR A 362 -0.49 -11.36 -18.19
CA THR A 362 0.06 -10.25 -17.36
C THR A 362 0.33 -8.97 -18.15
N ARG A 363 0.63 -9.06 -19.45
CA ARG A 363 0.72 -7.91 -20.37
C ARG A 363 -0.55 -7.06 -20.35
N SER A 364 -1.71 -7.68 -20.15
CA SER A 364 -2.99 -6.97 -20.07
C SER A 364 -3.11 -6.12 -18.81
N ILE A 365 -2.53 -6.56 -17.70
CA ILE A 365 -2.47 -5.79 -16.44
C ILE A 365 -1.66 -4.52 -16.66
N PHE A 366 -0.50 -4.65 -17.29
CA PHE A 366 0.34 -3.51 -17.64
C PHE A 366 -0.38 -2.51 -18.54
N LEU A 367 -1.02 -2.97 -19.63
CA LEU A 367 -1.71 -2.08 -20.57
C LEU A 367 -2.93 -1.38 -19.95
N ALA A 368 -3.68 -2.05 -19.07
CA ALA A 368 -4.77 -1.41 -18.33
C ALA A 368 -4.26 -0.26 -17.43
N TYR A 369 -3.19 -0.50 -16.67
CA TYR A 369 -2.59 0.55 -15.84
C TYR A 369 -1.96 1.67 -16.68
N LEU A 370 -1.37 1.35 -17.84
CA LEU A 370 -0.84 2.34 -18.76
C LEU A 370 -1.93 3.28 -19.27
N LEU A 371 -3.04 2.74 -19.77
CA LEU A 371 -4.18 3.54 -20.24
C LEU A 371 -4.75 4.40 -19.12
N SER A 372 -4.91 3.83 -17.93
CA SER A 372 -5.40 4.54 -16.76
C SER A 372 -4.46 5.66 -16.31
N ALA A 373 -3.15 5.43 -16.31
CA ALA A 373 -2.15 6.44 -15.98
C ALA A 373 -2.12 7.57 -17.02
N ILE A 374 -2.18 7.25 -18.32
CA ILE A 374 -2.28 8.25 -19.40
C ILE A 374 -3.54 9.10 -19.21
N PHE A 375 -4.68 8.47 -18.93
CA PHE A 375 -5.91 9.19 -18.64
C PHE A 375 -5.75 10.15 -17.45
N SER A 376 -5.20 9.69 -16.33
CA SER A 376 -4.95 10.55 -15.17
C SER A 376 -4.05 11.73 -15.52
N LEU A 377 -2.94 11.49 -16.24
CA LEU A 377 -2.00 12.55 -16.63
C LEU A 377 -2.63 13.62 -17.53
N LEU A 378 -3.48 13.20 -18.48
CA LEU A 378 -4.12 14.11 -19.43
C LEU A 378 -5.32 14.86 -18.82
N PHE A 379 -6.14 14.19 -18.01
CA PHE A 379 -7.46 14.71 -17.63
C PHE A 379 -7.57 15.13 -16.16
N ALA A 380 -6.61 14.81 -15.28
CA ALA A 380 -6.73 15.16 -13.86
C ALA A 380 -6.90 16.66 -13.64
N LYS A 381 -6.07 17.50 -14.28
CA LYS A 381 -6.17 18.96 -14.17
C LYS A 381 -7.56 19.45 -14.60
N THR A 382 -8.02 19.06 -15.79
CA THR A 382 -9.30 19.51 -16.34
C THR A 382 -10.49 19.08 -15.48
N ILE A 383 -10.50 17.82 -15.03
CA ILE A 383 -11.58 17.28 -14.19
C ILE A 383 -11.61 18.00 -12.84
N ILE A 384 -10.45 18.19 -12.20
CA ILE A 384 -10.35 18.84 -10.89
C ILE A 384 -10.73 20.32 -10.97
N GLN A 385 -10.35 21.04 -12.03
CA GLN A 385 -10.77 22.42 -12.21
C GLN A 385 -12.26 22.56 -12.48
N SER A 386 -12.89 21.57 -13.12
CA SER A 386 -14.31 21.61 -13.48
C SER A 386 -15.23 21.16 -12.33
N PHE A 387 -14.79 20.17 -11.54
CA PHE A 387 -15.62 19.52 -10.52
C PHE A 387 -15.09 19.70 -9.08
N GLY A 388 -13.99 20.43 -8.87
CA GLY A 388 -13.40 20.62 -7.54
C GLY A 388 -13.05 19.30 -6.87
N ILE A 389 -13.39 19.17 -5.58
CA ILE A 389 -13.08 17.98 -4.77
C ILE A 389 -13.78 16.71 -5.30
N ASP A 390 -14.98 16.85 -5.87
CA ASP A 390 -15.72 15.74 -6.50
C ASP A 390 -14.97 15.16 -7.71
N GLY A 391 -14.20 16.00 -8.40
CA GLY A 391 -13.36 15.60 -9.52
C GLY A 391 -12.32 14.55 -9.16
N ILE A 392 -11.87 14.50 -7.90
CA ILE A 392 -10.94 13.48 -7.40
C ILE A 392 -11.60 12.11 -7.49
N LEU A 393 -12.80 12.01 -6.91
CA LEU A 393 -13.55 10.76 -6.88
C LEU A 393 -13.97 10.34 -8.29
N LEU A 394 -14.48 11.27 -9.10
CA LEU A 394 -14.86 11.01 -10.49
C LEU A 394 -13.66 10.45 -11.26
N GLY A 395 -12.49 11.07 -11.13
CA GLY A 395 -11.25 10.59 -11.72
C GLY A 395 -10.84 9.19 -11.27
N LEU A 396 -10.91 8.92 -9.97
CA LEU A 396 -10.63 7.59 -9.41
C LEU A 396 -11.63 6.53 -9.89
N ILE A 397 -12.91 6.86 -10.07
CA ILE A 397 -13.89 5.93 -10.63
C ILE A 397 -13.61 5.68 -12.11
N LEU A 398 -13.34 6.73 -12.90
CA LEU A 398 -13.03 6.62 -14.33
C LEU A 398 -11.77 5.79 -14.59
N THR A 399 -10.72 5.95 -13.79
CA THR A 399 -9.51 5.10 -13.86
C THR A 399 -9.86 3.62 -13.62
N GLN A 400 -10.71 3.30 -12.64
CA GLN A 400 -11.19 1.94 -12.41
C GLN A 400 -12.01 1.39 -13.59
N ILE A 401 -12.89 2.22 -14.18
CA ILE A 401 -13.69 1.83 -15.34
C ILE A 401 -12.81 1.53 -16.55
N ILE A 402 -11.80 2.38 -16.83
CA ILE A 402 -10.85 2.18 -17.94
C ILE A 402 -10.12 0.86 -17.77
N MET A 403 -9.60 0.58 -16.57
CA MET A 403 -8.91 -0.68 -16.29
C MET A 403 -9.83 -1.89 -16.47
N GLN A 404 -11.05 -1.83 -15.95
CA GLN A 404 -12.02 -2.91 -16.05
C GLN A 404 -12.47 -3.15 -17.49
N ALA A 405 -12.75 -2.09 -18.24
CA ALA A 405 -13.09 -2.18 -19.66
C ALA A 405 -11.97 -2.90 -20.44
N TYR A 406 -10.71 -2.55 -20.16
CA TYR A 406 -9.57 -3.22 -20.78
C TYR A 406 -9.43 -4.69 -20.34
N PHE A 407 -9.68 -5.00 -19.07
CA PHE A 407 -9.67 -6.38 -18.59
C PHE A 407 -10.74 -7.23 -19.25
N ILE A 408 -11.97 -6.72 -19.36
CA ILE A 408 -13.08 -7.37 -20.06
C ILE A 408 -12.73 -7.57 -21.54
N TYR A 409 -12.18 -6.54 -22.19
CA TYR A 409 -11.70 -6.62 -23.58
C TYR A 409 -10.66 -7.72 -23.75
N SER A 410 -9.67 -7.80 -22.86
CA SER A 410 -8.62 -8.84 -22.90
C SER A 410 -9.20 -10.25 -22.70
N LEU A 411 -10.22 -10.38 -21.84
CA LEU A 411 -10.87 -11.65 -21.55
C LEU A 411 -11.96 -12.04 -22.58
N ARG A 412 -12.28 -11.22 -23.57
CA ARG A 412 -13.47 -11.38 -24.45
C ARG A 412 -13.64 -12.77 -25.06
N SER A 413 -12.55 -13.40 -25.50
CA SER A 413 -12.57 -14.73 -26.11
C SER A 413 -12.84 -15.86 -25.11
N LYS A 414 -12.68 -15.58 -23.82
CA LYS A 414 -12.83 -16.53 -22.70
C LYS A 414 -14.05 -16.20 -21.81
N LEU A 415 -14.64 -15.00 -21.95
CA LEU A 415 -15.77 -14.52 -21.15
C LEU A 415 -16.97 -15.48 -21.19
N TYR A 416 -17.28 -16.05 -22.36
CA TYR A 416 -18.40 -16.99 -22.50
C TYR A 416 -18.25 -18.20 -21.56
N VAL A 417 -17.05 -18.78 -21.51
CA VAL A 417 -16.77 -19.97 -20.69
C VAL A 417 -16.69 -19.61 -19.20
N LEU A 418 -16.03 -18.49 -18.89
CA LEU A 418 -15.83 -18.01 -17.52
C LEU A 418 -17.13 -17.56 -16.85
N TRP A 419 -18.02 -16.87 -17.59
CA TRP A 419 -19.21 -16.25 -17.00
C TRP A 419 -20.58 -16.77 -17.50
N LYS A 420 -20.68 -17.46 -18.64
CA LYS A 420 -21.98 -17.86 -19.22
C LYS A 420 -22.38 -19.33 -19.04
N SER A 421 -21.62 -20.16 -18.31
CA SER A 421 -21.90 -21.61 -18.18
C SER A 421 -22.60 -22.03 -16.87
N SER A 422 -23.72 -21.38 -16.52
CA SER A 422 -24.59 -21.84 -15.41
C SER A 422 -26.07 -21.83 -15.81
N THR A 423 -26.35 -22.52 -16.92
CA THR A 423 -27.65 -23.11 -17.23
C THR A 423 -27.41 -24.54 -17.62
#